data_AF-A0A2T4BXE0-F1
#
_entry.id   AF-A0A2T4BXE0-F1
#
_cell.length_a   1.000
_cell.length_b   1.000
_cell.length_c   1.000
_cell.angle_alpha   90.00
_cell.angle_beta   90.00
_cell.angle_gamma   90.00
#
_symmetry.space_group_name_H-M   'P 1'
#
loop_
_entity.id
_entity.type
_entity.pdbx_description
1 polymer ?
#
loop_
_entity_poly.entity_id
_entity_poly.type
_entity_poly.pdbx_seq_one_letter_code
_entity_poly.pdbx_strand_id
1 'polypeptide(L)'
;MLPQPSFTLTIPSIHDGTPLECRIYHPASLSRNKPQPSEPWKRHAAVFAHPYAPLGGSFDDGIVDIVAAQLLRKGYLLGTFNFRGAGQSGGRTSWTARPERDDYISFVGFMVHYVHGLVSSGDADDTRVNTCSQRPPVLLMAGYSYGAMITTQLPPLNELLEPFTSPDSGSHAAQIRLRAEGWAEKQRHISREAQGQHTTPDSSSASPGHLTPANGRLSPIDGFTMPRPAYLLVSPLQGLVTHLATMSLLPSVFARRRPIPQQDPSAEAKLVQNPTLAVFGDCDIFVPVGKLRAWVARLSAQPASQFRGHEIPSAGHFWAEEGVLHAMLDLVCEFAYTLYDSD
;
A
#
# COMPACT_ATOMS: atom_id res chain seq x y z
N MET A 1 2.79 -17.75 5.43
CA MET A 1 3.45 -16.80 6.33
C MET A 1 4.45 -15.94 5.59
N LEU A 2 4.55 -14.68 6.00
CA LEU A 2 5.62 -13.77 5.59
C LEU A 2 6.95 -14.19 6.24
N PRO A 3 8.09 -13.95 5.56
CA PRO A 3 9.40 -14.08 6.19
C PRO A 3 9.64 -12.91 7.16
N GLN A 4 10.80 -12.89 7.82
CA GLN A 4 11.23 -11.69 8.53
C GLN A 4 11.31 -10.49 7.57
N PRO A 5 10.95 -9.27 8.01
CA PRO A 5 11.07 -8.08 7.18
C PRO A 5 12.52 -7.82 6.81
N SER A 6 12.77 -7.34 5.59
CA SER A 6 14.08 -6.88 5.15
C SER A 6 14.58 -5.74 6.02
N PHE A 7 13.67 -4.84 6.39
CA PHE A 7 13.91 -3.84 7.43
C PHE A 7 12.58 -3.33 7.99
N THR A 8 12.66 -2.86 9.22
CA THR A 8 11.60 -2.12 9.92
C THR A 8 12.02 -0.67 10.04
N LEU A 9 11.07 0.24 9.92
CA LEU A 9 11.30 1.67 10.07
C LEU A 9 10.10 2.34 10.73
N THR A 10 10.32 3.56 11.19
CA THR A 10 9.24 4.48 11.57
C THR A 10 9.18 5.60 10.55
N ILE A 11 8.00 6.08 10.19
CA ILE A 11 7.78 7.32 9.41
C ILE A 11 6.76 8.22 10.09
N PRO A 12 6.80 9.56 9.89
CA PRO A 12 5.74 10.43 10.39
C PRO A 12 4.46 10.29 9.55
N SER A 13 3.31 10.41 10.18
CA SER A 13 2.04 10.66 9.48
C SER A 13 2.05 12.05 8.85
N ILE A 14 1.60 12.20 7.60
CA ILE A 14 1.45 13.52 6.99
C ILE A 14 0.34 14.34 7.65
N HIS A 15 -0.57 13.69 8.38
CA HIS A 15 -1.65 14.35 9.11
C HIS A 15 -1.13 15.27 10.22
N ASP A 16 -0.25 14.74 11.07
CA ASP A 16 0.15 15.41 12.33
C ASP A 16 1.52 14.97 12.85
N GLY A 17 2.29 14.21 12.09
CA GLY A 17 3.60 13.72 12.50
C GLY A 17 3.58 12.49 13.42
N THR A 18 2.40 11.91 13.72
CA THR A 18 2.30 10.68 14.50
C THR A 18 3.24 9.61 13.95
N PRO A 19 4.11 8.99 14.78
CA PRO A 19 5.03 7.96 14.31
C PRO A 19 4.27 6.70 13.92
N LEU A 20 4.55 6.18 12.72
CA LEU A 20 3.95 4.97 12.17
C LEU A 20 5.02 3.88 12.05
N GLU A 21 4.76 2.72 12.63
CA GLU A 21 5.60 1.53 12.50
C GLU A 21 5.35 0.87 11.15
N CYS A 22 6.42 0.61 10.40
CA CYS A 22 6.36 0.08 9.05
C CYS A 22 7.38 -1.04 8.83
N ARG A 23 7.06 -1.98 7.94
CA ARG A 23 7.91 -3.11 7.56
C ARG A 23 7.97 -3.22 6.04
N ILE A 24 9.17 -3.47 5.53
CA ILE A 24 9.42 -3.70 4.11
C ILE A 24 9.95 -5.12 3.90
N TYR A 25 9.43 -5.80 2.89
CA TYR A 25 9.83 -7.14 2.48
C TYR A 25 10.26 -7.09 1.02
N HIS A 26 11.50 -7.47 0.77
CA HIS A 26 12.04 -7.58 -0.57
C HIS A 26 11.66 -8.92 -1.20
N PRO A 27 11.27 -8.94 -2.49
CA PRO A 27 11.10 -10.19 -3.20
C PRO A 27 12.45 -10.92 -3.32
N ALA A 28 12.39 -12.22 -3.61
CA ALA A 28 13.59 -13.06 -3.76
C ALA A 28 14.59 -12.51 -4.79
N SER A 29 14.11 -11.83 -5.83
CA SER A 29 14.92 -11.20 -6.88
C SER A 29 15.78 -10.02 -6.39
N LEU A 30 15.42 -9.41 -5.25
CA LEU A 30 16.20 -8.36 -4.58
C LEU A 30 16.97 -8.88 -3.35
N SER A 31 16.85 -10.18 -3.04
CA SER A 31 17.52 -10.78 -1.89
C SER A 31 19.01 -10.98 -2.15
N ARG A 32 19.83 -10.82 -1.10
CA ARG A 32 21.29 -10.99 -1.15
C ARG A 32 21.70 -12.38 -1.67
N ASN A 33 20.93 -13.40 -1.29
CA ASN A 33 21.14 -14.78 -1.71
C ASN A 33 20.26 -15.11 -2.93
N LYS A 34 20.36 -14.30 -3.99
CA LYS A 34 19.58 -14.48 -5.22
C LYS A 34 19.83 -15.88 -5.80
N PRO A 35 18.83 -16.76 -5.88
CA PRO A 35 19.00 -18.04 -6.57
C PRO A 35 19.23 -17.76 -8.06
N GLN A 36 20.30 -18.30 -8.64
CA GLN A 36 20.53 -18.21 -10.09
C GLN A 36 19.89 -19.41 -10.82
N PRO A 37 19.26 -19.20 -11.98
CA PRO A 37 18.89 -17.93 -12.61
C PRO A 37 17.54 -17.40 -12.08
N SER A 38 17.47 -16.15 -11.63
CA SER A 38 16.18 -15.51 -11.33
C SER A 38 16.03 -14.19 -12.08
N GLU A 39 14.82 -14.01 -12.63
CA GLU A 39 14.44 -12.83 -13.39
C GLU A 39 14.63 -11.54 -12.58
N PRO A 40 14.94 -10.42 -13.24
CA PRO A 40 15.01 -9.13 -12.58
C PRO A 40 13.64 -8.74 -12.01
N TRP A 41 13.65 -8.02 -10.89
CA TRP A 41 12.42 -7.51 -10.30
C TRP A 41 11.78 -6.48 -11.25
N LYS A 42 10.52 -6.73 -11.65
CA LYS A 42 9.71 -5.87 -12.54
C LYS A 42 9.24 -4.55 -11.89
N ARG A 43 9.82 -4.15 -10.76
CA ARG A 43 9.52 -2.90 -10.03
C ARG A 43 8.09 -2.80 -9.47
N HIS A 44 7.31 -3.88 -9.51
CA HIS A 44 5.99 -3.94 -8.89
C HIS A 44 6.07 -3.91 -7.36
N ALA A 45 5.20 -3.14 -6.73
CA ALA A 45 5.12 -3.00 -5.28
C ALA A 45 3.68 -3.10 -4.76
N ALA A 46 3.52 -3.51 -3.51
CA ALA A 46 2.24 -3.64 -2.83
C ALA A 46 2.29 -3.05 -1.42
N VAL A 47 1.21 -2.40 -1.00
CA VAL A 47 0.99 -1.96 0.38
C VAL A 47 -0.22 -2.70 0.92
N PHE A 48 -0.10 -3.37 2.06
CA PHE A 48 -1.21 -4.09 2.67
C PHE A 48 -1.54 -3.52 4.06
N ALA A 49 -2.75 -2.97 4.20
CA ALA A 49 -3.26 -2.41 5.45
C ALA A 49 -4.08 -3.41 6.27
N HIS A 50 -3.95 -3.30 7.58
CA HIS A 50 -4.48 -4.25 8.55
C HIS A 50 -5.90 -3.95 9.04
N PRO A 51 -6.58 -4.88 9.75
CA PRO A 51 -7.94 -4.66 10.25
C PRO A 51 -7.95 -3.74 11.49
N TYR A 52 -9.13 -3.51 12.07
CA TYR A 52 -9.34 -2.44 13.05
C TYR A 52 -8.46 -2.56 14.32
N ALA A 53 -7.63 -1.54 14.56
CA ALA A 53 -6.64 -1.55 15.65
C ALA A 53 -7.24 -1.76 17.06
N PRO A 54 -8.35 -1.10 17.45
CA PRO A 54 -8.92 -1.26 18.78
C PRO A 54 -9.44 -2.68 19.09
N LEU A 55 -9.62 -3.53 18.08
CA LEU A 55 -9.99 -4.94 18.24
C LEU A 55 -8.78 -5.88 18.08
N GLY A 56 -7.57 -5.36 18.27
CA GLY A 56 -6.32 -6.12 18.16
C GLY A 56 -5.75 -6.20 16.75
N GLY A 57 -6.37 -5.52 15.77
CA GLY A 57 -5.87 -5.48 14.41
C GLY A 57 -4.49 -4.82 14.33
N SER A 58 -3.57 -5.46 13.63
CA SER A 58 -2.23 -4.94 13.33
C SER A 58 -1.71 -5.62 12.08
N PHE A 59 -0.60 -5.15 11.54
CA PHE A 59 0.07 -5.85 10.44
C PHE A 59 0.54 -7.29 10.75
N ASP A 60 0.40 -7.76 12.00
CA ASP A 60 0.68 -9.14 12.47
C ASP A 60 -0.60 -10.00 12.42
N ASP A 61 -1.71 -9.46 11.91
CA ASP A 61 -2.95 -10.20 11.69
C ASP A 61 -2.74 -11.38 10.71
N GLY A 62 -3.33 -12.53 11.02
CA GLY A 62 -3.14 -13.76 10.25
C GLY A 62 -3.62 -13.68 8.80
N ILE A 63 -4.68 -12.93 8.52
CA ILE A 63 -5.15 -12.75 7.14
C ILE A 63 -4.19 -11.82 6.39
N VAL A 64 -3.73 -10.73 7.02
CA VAL A 64 -2.70 -9.85 6.44
C VAL A 64 -1.45 -10.65 6.10
N ASP A 65 -0.95 -11.45 7.04
CA ASP A 65 0.24 -12.28 6.84
C ASP A 65 0.09 -13.26 5.68
N ILE A 66 -1.00 -14.04 5.64
CA ILE A 66 -1.19 -15.08 4.61
C ILE A 66 -1.38 -14.46 3.23
N VAL A 67 -2.18 -13.40 3.11
CA VAL A 67 -2.47 -12.75 1.83
C VAL A 67 -1.25 -11.99 1.33
N ALA A 68 -0.60 -11.19 2.19
CA ALA A 68 0.58 -10.43 1.79
C ALA A 68 1.75 -11.36 1.42
N ALA A 69 1.86 -12.54 2.03
CA ALA A 69 2.83 -13.55 1.61
C ALA A 69 2.59 -14.07 0.18
N GLN A 70 1.35 -14.13 -0.32
CA GLN A 70 1.07 -14.45 -1.72
C GLN A 70 1.64 -13.36 -2.66
N LEU A 71 1.40 -12.09 -2.32
CA LEU A 71 1.89 -10.94 -3.10
C LEU A 71 3.43 -10.94 -3.15
N LEU A 72 4.08 -11.15 -2.02
CA LEU A 72 5.55 -11.23 -1.94
C LEU A 72 6.10 -12.40 -2.77
N ARG A 73 5.46 -13.59 -2.69
CA ARG A 73 5.86 -14.76 -3.50
C ARG A 73 5.70 -14.53 -4.99
N LYS A 74 4.68 -13.77 -5.41
CA LYS A 74 4.54 -13.40 -6.83
C LYS A 74 5.65 -12.48 -7.31
N GLY A 75 6.32 -11.77 -6.41
CA GLY A 75 7.47 -10.92 -6.71
C GLY A 75 7.21 -9.42 -6.54
N TYR A 76 6.14 -9.04 -5.83
CA TYR A 76 5.93 -7.67 -5.40
C TYR A 76 6.90 -7.30 -4.28
N LEU A 77 7.45 -6.08 -4.31
CA LEU A 77 8.03 -5.47 -3.12
C LEU A 77 6.91 -5.06 -2.18
N LEU A 78 6.85 -5.69 -1.01
CA LEU A 78 5.73 -5.57 -0.10
C LEU A 78 6.06 -4.62 1.05
N GLY A 79 5.13 -3.72 1.34
CA GLY A 79 5.10 -2.94 2.56
C GLY A 79 3.89 -3.28 3.41
N THR A 80 4.09 -3.44 4.72
CA THR A 80 3.01 -3.43 5.71
C THR A 80 3.30 -2.35 6.76
N PHE A 81 2.27 -1.80 7.36
CA PHE A 81 2.40 -0.73 8.36
C PHE A 81 1.27 -0.83 9.37
N ASN A 82 1.49 -0.27 10.56
CA ASN A 82 0.45 -0.09 11.56
C ASN A 82 -0.14 1.32 11.44
N PHE A 83 -1.47 1.41 11.32
CA PHE A 83 -2.19 2.67 11.54
C PHE A 83 -1.91 3.20 12.94
N ARG A 84 -2.14 4.51 13.16
CA ARG A 84 -2.09 5.08 14.51
C ARG A 84 -2.91 4.26 15.52
N GLY A 85 -2.32 4.03 16.69
CA GLY A 85 -2.92 3.23 17.77
C GLY A 85 -2.81 1.70 17.60
N ALA A 86 -2.12 1.19 16.58
CA ALA A 86 -1.78 -0.23 16.46
C ALA A 86 -0.29 -0.48 16.72
N GLY A 87 0.05 -1.60 17.34
CA GLY A 87 1.44 -2.02 17.57
C GLY A 87 2.29 -0.92 18.23
N GLN A 88 3.42 -0.58 17.60
CA GLN A 88 4.29 0.52 18.04
C GLN A 88 4.00 1.86 17.35
N SER A 89 2.95 1.95 16.52
CA SER A 89 2.50 3.24 16.00
C SER A 89 1.91 4.09 17.12
N GLY A 90 2.25 5.38 17.12
CA GLY A 90 1.76 6.32 18.11
C GLY A 90 0.28 6.65 17.95
N GLY A 91 -0.22 7.53 18.82
CA GLY A 91 -1.58 8.05 18.73
C GLY A 91 -2.65 7.03 19.10
N ARG A 92 -3.85 7.21 18.55
CA ARG A 92 -5.02 6.35 18.76
C ARG A 92 -5.90 6.39 17.51
N THR A 93 -6.65 5.33 17.28
CA THR A 93 -7.61 5.28 16.18
C THR A 93 -8.65 6.38 16.34
N SER A 94 -8.91 7.08 15.25
CA SER A 94 -9.81 8.19 15.13
C SER A 94 -11.23 7.72 14.79
N TRP A 95 -12.19 8.59 15.08
CA TRP A 95 -13.58 8.37 14.74
C TRP A 95 -13.91 8.67 13.28
N THR A 96 -13.06 9.45 12.59
CA THR A 96 -13.36 9.98 11.25
C THR A 96 -12.68 9.22 10.13
N ALA A 97 -11.74 8.32 10.44
CA ALA A 97 -10.89 7.63 9.48
C ALA A 97 -9.97 8.54 8.64
N ARG A 98 -10.06 9.88 8.76
CA ARG A 98 -9.22 10.82 8.01
C ARG A 98 -7.74 10.73 8.43
N PRO A 99 -7.41 10.75 9.73
CA PRO A 99 -6.02 10.55 10.14
C PRO A 99 -5.45 9.18 9.70
N GLU A 100 -6.24 8.10 9.71
CA GLU A 100 -5.83 6.78 9.23
C GLU A 100 -5.64 6.74 7.71
N ARG A 101 -6.50 7.44 6.96
CA ARG A 101 -6.31 7.62 5.51
C ARG A 101 -4.97 8.30 5.24
N ASP A 102 -4.66 9.34 5.98
CA ASP A 102 -3.41 10.09 5.82
C ASP A 102 -2.18 9.28 6.31
N ASP A 103 -2.35 8.37 7.28
CA ASP A 103 -1.33 7.37 7.64
C ASP A 103 -1.03 6.41 6.47
N TYR A 104 -2.07 5.94 5.77
CA TYR A 104 -1.91 5.12 4.57
C TYR A 104 -1.15 5.90 3.49
N ILE A 105 -1.56 7.16 3.24
CA ILE A 105 -0.93 8.04 2.24
C ILE A 105 0.56 8.25 2.56
N SER A 106 0.91 8.47 3.83
CA SER A 106 2.31 8.55 4.29
C SER A 106 3.13 7.35 3.83
N PHE A 107 2.59 6.14 4.03
CA PHE A 107 3.33 4.93 3.72
C PHE A 107 3.38 4.65 2.21
N VAL A 108 2.33 4.97 1.45
CA VAL A 108 2.39 4.93 -0.01
C VAL A 108 3.43 5.92 -0.55
N GLY A 109 3.49 7.13 0.00
CA GLY A 109 4.52 8.11 -0.33
C GLY A 109 5.92 7.55 -0.12
N PHE A 110 6.18 6.94 1.04
CA PHE A 110 7.44 6.24 1.31
C PHE A 110 7.73 5.17 0.25
N MET A 111 6.77 4.29 -0.01
CA MET A 111 6.93 3.13 -0.89
C MET A 111 7.30 3.52 -2.32
N VAL A 112 6.59 4.48 -2.90
CA VAL A 112 6.83 4.89 -4.30
C VAL A 112 8.22 5.53 -4.44
N HIS A 113 8.63 6.35 -3.47
CA HIS A 113 9.95 6.99 -3.48
C HIS A 113 11.07 5.99 -3.22
N TYR A 114 10.83 5.00 -2.36
CA TYR A 114 11.78 3.92 -2.09
C TYR A 114 12.00 3.07 -3.34
N VAL A 115 10.92 2.64 -4.00
CA VAL A 115 10.97 1.88 -5.27
C VAL A 115 11.73 2.65 -6.35
N HIS A 116 11.43 3.95 -6.51
CA HIS A 116 12.14 4.79 -7.46
C HIS A 116 13.64 4.87 -7.14
N GLY A 117 14.01 5.12 -5.88
CA GLY A 117 15.39 5.23 -5.44
C GLY A 117 16.22 3.95 -5.61
N LEU A 118 15.59 2.76 -5.66
CA LEU A 118 16.27 1.50 -5.94
C LEU A 118 16.71 1.37 -7.41
N VAL A 119 16.07 2.11 -8.32
CA VAL A 119 16.23 1.99 -9.77
C VAL A 119 17.19 3.05 -10.35
N SER A 120 17.14 4.27 -9.82
CA SER A 120 17.73 5.48 -10.45
C SER A 120 19.27 5.59 -10.44
N SER A 121 20.02 4.51 -10.22
CA SER A 121 21.49 4.59 -10.12
C SER A 121 22.24 3.44 -10.82
N GLY A 122 21.59 2.74 -11.76
CA GLY A 122 22.19 1.60 -12.47
C GLY A 122 21.93 1.50 -13.98
N ASP A 123 20.88 2.12 -14.53
CA ASP A 123 20.48 1.89 -15.93
C ASP A 123 20.94 2.97 -16.93
N ALA A 124 21.71 3.98 -16.51
CA ALA A 124 22.19 5.00 -17.46
C ALA A 124 23.19 4.44 -18.49
N ASP A 125 23.89 3.35 -18.16
CA ASP A 125 24.82 2.67 -19.07
C ASP A 125 24.15 1.55 -19.90
N ASP A 126 22.90 1.20 -19.58
CA ASP A 126 22.13 0.17 -20.30
C ASP A 126 21.13 0.76 -21.30
N THR A 127 21.44 1.95 -21.82
CA THR A 127 20.72 2.61 -22.92
C THR A 127 20.79 1.85 -24.25
N ARG A 128 21.27 0.61 -24.27
CA ARG A 128 21.32 -0.23 -25.49
C ARG A 128 20.70 -1.62 -25.36
N VAL A 129 20.35 -2.14 -24.18
CA VAL A 129 19.75 -3.49 -24.09
C VAL A 129 18.74 -3.62 -22.93
N ASN A 130 17.58 -2.95 -22.98
CA ASN A 130 16.33 -3.59 -22.54
C ASN A 130 15.08 -2.78 -22.92
N THR A 131 14.48 -3.17 -24.03
CA THR A 131 13.10 -2.87 -24.45
C THR A 131 12.04 -3.59 -23.60
N CYS A 132 12.38 -4.12 -22.42
CA CYS A 132 11.55 -5.07 -21.67
C CYS A 132 10.74 -4.42 -20.53
N SER A 133 9.91 -3.43 -20.86
CA SER A 133 8.58 -3.18 -20.28
C SER A 133 8.07 -1.82 -20.78
N GLN A 134 7.20 -1.80 -21.79
CA GLN A 134 6.57 -0.57 -22.33
C GLN A 134 5.58 0.09 -21.34
N ARG A 135 5.28 -0.55 -20.20
CA ARG A 135 4.28 -0.09 -19.24
C ARG A 135 4.88 0.28 -17.88
N PRO A 136 4.39 1.34 -17.23
CA PRO A 136 4.78 1.69 -15.87
C PRO A 136 4.52 0.54 -14.88
N PRO A 137 5.37 0.40 -13.83
CA PRO A 137 5.19 -0.62 -12.81
C PRO A 137 3.87 -0.44 -12.05
N VAL A 138 3.39 -1.53 -11.45
CA VAL A 138 2.15 -1.56 -10.66
C VAL A 138 2.43 -1.21 -9.21
N LEU A 139 1.58 -0.37 -8.64
CA LEU A 139 1.44 -0.17 -7.21
C LEU A 139 0.07 -0.71 -6.76
N LEU A 140 0.08 -1.84 -6.05
CA LEU A 140 -1.11 -2.44 -5.48
C LEU A 140 -1.38 -1.88 -4.08
N MET A 141 -2.44 -1.11 -3.90
CA MET A 141 -2.90 -0.63 -2.60
C MET A 141 -4.00 -1.55 -2.08
N ALA A 142 -3.68 -2.31 -1.05
CA ALA A 142 -4.52 -3.36 -0.50
C ALA A 142 -4.90 -3.10 0.96
N GLY A 143 -5.99 -3.74 1.40
CA GLY A 143 -6.34 -3.80 2.81
C GLY A 143 -7.30 -4.92 3.14
N TYR A 144 -7.35 -5.26 4.43
CA TYR A 144 -8.32 -6.20 5.01
C TYR A 144 -9.24 -5.47 6.00
N SER A 145 -10.55 -5.71 5.92
CA SER A 145 -11.54 -5.17 6.86
C SER A 145 -11.48 -3.63 6.94
N TYR A 146 -11.14 -3.08 8.10
CA TYR A 146 -10.90 -1.64 8.28
C TYR A 146 -9.84 -1.10 7.31
N GLY A 147 -8.75 -1.83 7.08
CA GLY A 147 -7.74 -1.45 6.10
C GLY A 147 -8.32 -1.33 4.68
N ALA A 148 -9.19 -2.27 4.29
CA ALA A 148 -9.89 -2.21 2.99
C ALA A 148 -10.83 -1.00 2.92
N MET A 149 -11.52 -0.68 4.03
CA MET A 149 -12.36 0.52 4.14
C MET A 149 -11.55 1.81 4.01
N ILE A 150 -10.34 1.88 4.57
CA ILE A 150 -9.44 3.02 4.35
C ILE A 150 -9.00 3.08 2.90
N THR A 151 -8.67 1.94 2.28
CA THR A 151 -8.29 1.86 0.85
C THR A 151 -9.38 2.38 -0.09
N THR A 152 -10.68 2.18 0.22
CA THR A 152 -11.77 2.75 -0.58
C THR A 152 -11.91 4.27 -0.42
N GLN A 153 -11.36 4.85 0.65
CA GLN A 153 -11.40 6.29 0.94
C GLN A 153 -10.16 7.06 0.50
N LEU A 154 -9.14 6.37 -0.02
CA LEU A 154 -7.97 7.03 -0.60
C LEU A 154 -8.39 7.91 -1.79
N PRO A 155 -7.72 9.05 -2.03
CA PRO A 155 -7.89 9.77 -3.28
C PRO A 155 -7.21 9.01 -4.45
N PRO A 156 -7.43 9.43 -5.71
CA PRO A 156 -6.65 8.97 -6.85
C PRO A 156 -5.14 9.13 -6.63
N LEU A 157 -4.32 8.24 -7.21
CA LEU A 157 -2.88 8.17 -6.90
C LEU A 157 -2.11 9.46 -7.21
N ASN A 158 -2.50 10.20 -8.25
CA ASN A 158 -1.90 11.49 -8.61
C ASN A 158 -2.11 12.54 -7.52
N GLU A 159 -3.31 12.59 -6.91
CA GLU A 159 -3.61 13.48 -5.79
C GLU A 159 -2.93 13.00 -4.51
N LEU A 160 -2.90 11.68 -4.30
CA LEU A 160 -2.23 11.05 -3.16
C LEU A 160 -0.74 11.44 -3.09
N LEU A 161 -0.07 11.50 -4.24
CA LEU A 161 1.37 11.76 -4.32
C LEU A 161 1.71 13.26 -4.44
N GLU A 162 0.74 14.14 -4.65
CA GLU A 162 0.95 15.59 -4.75
C GLU A 162 1.77 16.17 -3.58
N PRO A 163 1.51 15.81 -2.30
CA PRO A 163 2.27 16.34 -1.17
C PRO A 163 3.77 15.99 -1.21
N PHE A 164 4.15 14.97 -1.97
CA PHE A 164 5.53 14.49 -2.07
C PHE A 164 6.26 15.03 -3.30
N THR A 165 5.60 15.66 -4.27
CA THR A 165 6.26 16.14 -5.49
C THR A 165 7.37 17.16 -5.19
N SER A 166 7.09 18.18 -4.40
CA SER A 166 8.09 19.16 -3.95
C SER A 166 7.71 19.67 -2.56
N PRO A 167 7.87 18.87 -1.50
CA PRO A 167 7.45 19.26 -0.16
C PRO A 167 8.37 20.32 0.45
N ASP A 168 7.84 21.12 1.38
CA ASP A 168 8.66 21.99 2.23
C ASP A 168 9.64 21.15 3.04
N SER A 169 10.91 21.56 3.14
CA SER A 169 11.98 20.75 3.73
C SER A 169 11.74 20.39 5.20
N GLY A 170 10.92 21.16 5.93
CA GLY A 170 10.52 20.86 7.31
C GLY A 170 9.26 20.00 7.45
N SER A 171 8.56 19.72 6.36
CA SER A 171 7.28 18.99 6.40
C SER A 171 7.47 17.48 6.65
N HIS A 172 6.40 16.82 7.11
CA HIS A 172 6.38 15.36 7.25
C HIS A 172 6.59 14.64 5.91
N ALA A 173 6.05 15.19 4.81
CA ALA A 173 6.24 14.64 3.46
C ALA A 173 7.71 14.68 3.03
N ALA A 174 8.44 15.77 3.32
CA ALA A 174 9.88 15.84 3.07
C ALA A 174 10.66 14.81 3.90
N GLN A 175 10.32 14.64 5.18
CA GLN A 175 10.95 13.63 6.03
C GLN A 175 10.72 12.21 5.51
N ILE A 176 9.51 11.91 5.02
CA ILE A 176 9.20 10.61 4.40
C ILE A 176 10.06 10.37 3.16
N ARG A 177 10.16 11.37 2.27
CA ARG A 177 10.99 11.28 1.06
C ARG A 177 12.45 11.02 1.36
N LEU A 178 13.05 11.83 2.25
CA LEU A 178 14.45 11.69 2.63
C LEU A 178 14.72 10.33 3.29
N ARG A 179 13.78 9.80 4.09
CA ARG A 179 13.89 8.43 4.65
C ARG A 179 13.85 7.38 3.55
N ALA A 180 12.95 7.50 2.58
CA ALA A 180 12.85 6.58 1.46
C ALA A 180 14.15 6.57 0.62
N GLU A 181 14.66 7.75 0.28
CA GLU A 181 15.92 7.91 -0.46
C GLU A 181 17.11 7.31 0.32
N GLY A 182 17.23 7.60 1.62
CA GLY A 182 18.30 7.05 2.46
C GLY A 182 18.27 5.52 2.58
N TRP A 183 17.09 4.93 2.71
CA TRP A 183 16.94 3.46 2.72
C TRP A 183 17.24 2.85 1.36
N ALA A 184 16.88 3.52 0.26
CA ALA A 184 17.16 3.05 -1.09
C ALA A 184 18.66 3.05 -1.38
N GLU A 185 19.38 4.11 -0.99
CA GLU A 185 20.84 4.18 -1.08
C GLU A 185 21.50 3.04 -0.29
N LYS A 186 21.08 2.85 0.97
CA LYS A 186 21.59 1.75 1.81
C LYS A 186 21.38 0.38 1.16
N GLN A 187 20.22 0.14 0.57
CA GLN A 187 19.94 -1.11 -0.11
C GLN A 187 20.79 -1.29 -1.38
N ARG A 188 20.99 -0.22 -2.16
CA ARG A 188 21.88 -0.26 -3.34
C ARG A 188 23.31 -0.58 -2.95
N HIS A 189 23.81 -0.01 -1.86
CA HIS A 189 25.13 -0.33 -1.33
C HIS A 189 25.27 -1.82 -1.00
N ILE A 190 24.31 -2.38 -0.25
CA ILE A 190 24.28 -3.81 0.12
C ILE A 190 24.27 -4.70 -1.14
N SER A 191 23.49 -4.33 -2.15
CA SER A 191 23.42 -5.07 -3.42
C SER A 191 24.74 -5.05 -4.19
N ARG A 192 25.42 -3.89 -4.28
CA ARG A 192 26.72 -3.75 -4.96
C ARG A 192 27.83 -4.54 -4.26
N GLU A 193 27.88 -4.48 -2.93
CA GLU A 193 28.82 -5.27 -2.12
C GLU A 193 28.61 -6.77 -2.33
N ALA A 194 27.36 -7.22 -2.38
CA ALA A 194 27.04 -8.64 -2.61
C ALA A 194 27.43 -9.12 -4.01
N GLN A 195 27.46 -8.23 -5.00
CA GLN A 195 27.86 -8.54 -6.39
C GLN A 195 29.37 -8.48 -6.62
N GLY A 196 30.19 -8.25 -5.57
CA GLY A 196 31.64 -8.20 -5.70
C GLY A 196 32.16 -7.00 -6.50
N GLN A 197 31.31 -6.01 -6.78
CA GLN A 197 31.72 -4.74 -7.38
C GLN A 197 32.36 -3.89 -6.28
N HIS A 198 33.66 -4.08 -6.06
CA HIS A 198 34.45 -3.25 -5.17
C HIS A 198 34.76 -1.93 -5.87
N THR A 199 33.86 -0.95 -5.78
CA THR A 199 34.23 0.43 -6.09
C THR A 199 35.09 0.93 -4.94
N THR A 200 36.38 1.12 -5.20
CA THR A 200 37.21 2.02 -4.39
C THR A 200 36.46 3.34 -4.23
N PRO A 201 36.37 3.92 -3.01
CA PRO A 201 35.77 5.24 -2.87
C PRO A 201 36.64 6.20 -3.67
N ASP A 202 36.14 6.67 -4.81
CA ASP A 202 36.78 7.74 -5.55
C ASP A 202 36.90 8.93 -4.60
N SER A 203 38.14 9.34 -4.35
CA SER A 203 38.50 10.48 -3.51
C SER A 203 38.11 11.84 -4.11
N SER A 204 37.14 11.87 -5.02
CA SER A 204 36.33 13.05 -5.26
C SER A 204 35.17 13.02 -4.27
N SER A 205 35.46 13.39 -3.02
CA SER A 205 34.45 13.98 -2.16
C SER A 205 34.00 15.29 -2.80
N ALA A 206 33.16 15.20 -3.84
CA ALA A 206 32.10 16.16 -3.96
C ALA A 206 31.35 16.03 -2.63
N SER A 207 31.51 17.03 -1.77
CA SER A 207 30.68 17.24 -0.59
C SER A 207 29.26 16.78 -0.94
N PRO A 208 28.53 16.06 -0.06
CA PRO A 208 27.14 15.73 -0.33
C PRO A 208 26.55 17.05 -0.78
N GLY A 209 26.17 17.13 -2.05
CA GLY A 209 25.64 18.35 -2.61
C GLY A 209 24.52 18.64 -1.67
N HIS A 210 24.73 19.64 -0.81
CA HIS A 210 23.67 20.15 0.00
C HIS A 210 22.68 20.48 -1.10
N LEU A 211 21.60 19.71 -1.19
CA LEU A 211 20.46 20.08 -1.98
C LEU A 211 20.02 21.33 -1.25
N THR A 212 20.70 22.45 -1.51
CA THR A 212 20.38 23.76 -1.02
C THR A 212 19.01 23.94 -1.61
N PRO A 213 17.96 23.87 -0.77
CA PRO A 213 16.63 23.90 -1.30
C PRO A 213 16.50 25.26 -1.94
N ALA A 214 16.45 25.31 -3.28
CA ALA A 214 16.05 26.50 -3.98
C ALA A 214 14.65 26.81 -3.45
N ASN A 215 14.54 27.78 -2.54
CA ASN A 215 13.32 28.22 -1.84
C ASN A 215 12.82 27.36 -0.67
N GLY A 216 13.66 26.60 0.05
CA GLY A 216 13.22 25.89 1.27
C GLY A 216 12.33 24.66 1.06
N ARG A 217 12.23 24.18 -0.19
CA ARG A 217 11.51 22.95 -0.60
C ARG A 217 12.47 21.92 -1.18
N LEU A 218 12.11 20.64 -1.08
CA LEU A 218 12.79 19.59 -1.82
C LEU A 218 12.45 19.70 -3.31
N SER A 219 13.44 19.48 -4.17
CA SER A 219 13.21 19.47 -5.62
C SER A 219 12.36 18.27 -6.03
N PRO A 220 11.54 18.38 -7.09
CA PRO A 220 10.97 17.23 -7.76
C PRO A 220 12.04 16.19 -8.12
N ILE A 221 11.63 14.92 -8.12
CA ILE A 221 12.53 13.82 -8.48
C ILE A 221 12.62 13.73 -10.00
N ASP A 222 13.84 13.83 -10.52
CA ASP A 222 14.11 13.65 -11.94
C ASP A 222 13.86 12.21 -12.38
N GLY A 223 13.19 12.03 -13.53
CA GLY A 223 12.88 10.69 -14.05
C GLY A 223 11.87 9.89 -13.23
N PHE A 224 11.12 10.54 -12.34
CA PHE A 224 10.08 9.88 -11.55
C PHE A 224 9.03 9.23 -12.47
N THR A 225 8.91 7.90 -12.37
CA THR A 225 7.92 7.14 -13.12
C THR A 225 6.69 6.89 -12.25
N MET A 226 5.56 7.50 -12.62
CA MET A 226 4.29 7.29 -11.92
C MET A 226 3.84 5.83 -12.08
N PRO A 227 3.68 5.05 -10.99
CA PRO A 227 3.21 3.68 -11.10
C PRO A 227 1.72 3.64 -11.46
N ARG A 228 1.30 2.56 -12.11
CA ARG A 228 -0.10 2.27 -12.37
C ARG A 228 -0.76 1.76 -11.09
N PRO A 229 -1.79 2.42 -10.57
CA PRO A 229 -2.46 1.96 -9.36
C PRO A 229 -3.32 0.73 -9.64
N ALA A 230 -3.41 -0.14 -8.65
CA ALA A 230 -4.39 -1.22 -8.56
C ALA A 230 -4.85 -1.36 -7.10
N TYR A 231 -6.01 -1.98 -6.88
CA TYR A 231 -6.61 -2.07 -5.54
C TYR A 231 -7.07 -3.50 -5.21
N LEU A 232 -6.78 -3.95 -3.99
CA LEU A 232 -7.26 -5.22 -3.46
C LEU A 232 -8.00 -4.98 -2.13
N LEU A 233 -9.25 -5.40 -2.07
CA LEU A 233 -10.13 -5.17 -0.93
C LEU A 233 -10.61 -6.51 -0.38
N VAL A 234 -10.07 -6.94 0.76
CA VAL A 234 -10.50 -8.17 1.43
C VAL A 234 -11.49 -7.82 2.54
N SER A 235 -12.70 -8.37 2.47
CA SER A 235 -13.81 -8.09 3.39
C SER A 235 -14.06 -6.58 3.61
N PRO A 236 -14.28 -5.77 2.55
CA PRO A 236 -14.46 -4.33 2.70
C PRO A 236 -15.69 -3.97 3.53
N LEU A 237 -15.53 -3.03 4.47
CA LEU A 237 -16.61 -2.53 5.33
C LEU A 237 -17.52 -1.51 4.62
N GLN A 238 -17.86 -1.75 3.34
CA GLN A 238 -18.57 -0.78 2.53
C GLN A 238 -20.01 -0.55 3.04
N GLY A 239 -20.41 0.72 3.16
CA GLY A 239 -21.74 1.08 3.65
C GLY A 239 -21.90 1.03 5.18
N LEU A 240 -20.81 0.76 5.92
CA LEU A 240 -20.69 1.12 7.33
C LEU A 240 -20.17 2.56 7.41
N VAL A 241 -21.06 3.50 7.10
CA VAL A 241 -20.80 4.93 7.33
C VAL A 241 -20.60 5.09 8.84
N THR A 242 -19.35 5.17 9.32
CA THR A 242 -19.02 5.49 10.72
C THR A 242 -19.69 4.61 11.79
N HIS A 243 -20.03 3.35 11.50
CA HIS A 243 -20.73 2.44 12.44
C HIS A 243 -19.81 1.51 13.26
N LEU A 244 -18.48 1.65 13.18
CA LEU A 244 -17.62 1.16 14.28
C LEU A 244 -17.93 1.85 15.62
N ALA A 245 -18.68 2.97 15.57
CA ALA A 245 -19.28 3.65 16.71
C ALA A 245 -20.42 2.89 17.41
N THR A 246 -20.94 1.76 16.90
CA THR A 246 -22.00 0.99 17.58
C THR A 246 -21.50 -0.23 18.38
N MET A 247 -20.18 -0.44 18.48
CA MET A 247 -19.62 -1.52 19.32
C MET A 247 -19.34 -1.09 20.78
N SER A 248 -19.83 0.10 21.21
CA SER A 248 -19.90 0.48 22.62
C SER A 248 -21.36 0.59 23.08
N LEU A 249 -21.69 -0.21 24.09
CA LEU A 249 -22.99 -0.42 24.73
C LEU A 249 -23.66 0.85 25.29
N LEU A 250 -24.29 1.71 24.46
CA LEU A 250 -25.18 2.78 24.97
C LEU A 250 -26.50 2.90 24.17
N PRO A 251 -27.67 3.02 24.83
CA PRO A 251 -28.97 3.07 24.17
C PRO A 251 -29.16 4.36 23.35
N SER A 252 -29.62 4.19 22.11
CA SER A 252 -29.80 5.26 21.13
C SER A 252 -31.12 6.01 21.30
N VAL A 253 -31.14 7.07 22.11
CA VAL A 253 -32.28 8.02 22.15
C VAL A 253 -31.89 9.51 22.03
N PHE A 254 -30.60 9.85 21.94
CA PHE A 254 -30.14 11.27 21.93
C PHE A 254 -29.18 11.69 20.81
N ALA A 255 -29.00 10.90 19.75
CA ALA A 255 -28.12 11.30 18.65
C ALA A 255 -28.83 12.22 17.63
N ARG A 256 -28.65 13.54 17.77
CA ARG A 256 -28.98 14.54 16.73
C ARG A 256 -28.34 14.14 15.39
N ARG A 257 -29.14 14.11 14.31
CA ARG A 257 -28.69 13.90 12.92
C ARG A 257 -27.60 14.92 12.55
N ARG A 258 -26.34 14.51 12.57
CA ARG A 258 -25.25 15.23 11.89
C ARG A 258 -25.21 14.81 10.42
N PRO A 259 -24.82 15.71 9.50
CA PRO A 259 -24.80 15.42 8.08
C PRO A 259 -23.84 14.26 7.78
N ILE A 260 -24.33 13.35 6.94
CA ILE A 260 -23.64 12.14 6.46
C ILE A 260 -22.34 12.57 5.78
N PRO A 261 -21.16 12.02 6.14
CA PRO A 261 -19.96 12.18 5.33
C PRO A 261 -20.26 11.54 3.97
N GLN A 262 -20.50 12.37 2.95
CA GLN A 262 -20.63 11.89 1.59
C GLN A 262 -19.32 11.23 1.20
N GLN A 263 -19.38 9.98 0.74
CA GLN A 263 -18.23 9.33 0.12
C GLN A 263 -17.74 10.24 -1.01
N ASP A 264 -16.45 10.56 -0.99
CA ASP A 264 -15.83 11.38 -2.01
C ASP A 264 -16.01 10.69 -3.38
N PRO A 265 -16.74 11.30 -4.34
CA PRO A 265 -16.99 10.68 -5.64
C PRO A 265 -15.71 10.29 -6.38
N SER A 266 -14.60 11.01 -6.14
CA SER A 266 -13.29 10.70 -6.74
C SER A 266 -12.67 9.40 -6.20
N ALA A 267 -12.91 9.09 -4.92
CA ALA A 267 -12.36 7.91 -4.25
C ALA A 267 -13.05 6.61 -4.68
N GLU A 268 -14.34 6.66 -5.07
CA GLU A 268 -14.99 5.53 -5.73
C GLU A 268 -14.63 5.45 -7.22
N ALA A 269 -14.50 6.59 -7.91
CA ALA A 269 -14.17 6.63 -9.34
C ALA A 269 -12.81 5.95 -9.64
N LYS A 270 -11.79 6.13 -8.79
CA LYS A 270 -10.49 5.45 -8.97
C LYS A 270 -10.60 3.93 -8.95
N LEU A 271 -11.56 3.36 -8.22
CA LEU A 271 -11.74 1.90 -8.12
C LEU A 271 -12.33 1.33 -9.42
N VAL A 272 -13.14 2.13 -10.12
CA VAL A 272 -13.72 1.79 -11.42
C VAL A 272 -12.70 1.97 -12.54
N GLN A 273 -11.90 3.03 -12.47
CA GLN A 273 -10.94 3.42 -13.52
C GLN A 273 -9.66 2.57 -13.53
N ASN A 274 -9.39 1.84 -12.45
CA ASN A 274 -8.17 1.05 -12.28
C ASN A 274 -8.51 -0.39 -11.89
N PRO A 275 -7.63 -1.37 -12.18
CA PRO A 275 -7.86 -2.75 -11.77
C PRO A 275 -8.14 -2.84 -10.27
N THR A 276 -9.32 -3.32 -9.93
CA THR A 276 -9.74 -3.46 -8.53
C THR A 276 -10.42 -4.81 -8.33
N LEU A 277 -9.96 -5.55 -7.32
CA LEU A 277 -10.62 -6.76 -6.83
C LEU A 277 -11.17 -6.50 -5.43
N ALA A 278 -12.46 -6.73 -5.23
CA ALA A 278 -13.08 -6.84 -3.91
C ALA A 278 -13.52 -8.28 -3.67
N VAL A 279 -13.07 -8.90 -2.58
CA VAL A 279 -13.45 -10.27 -2.19
C VAL A 279 -14.16 -10.21 -0.85
N PHE A 280 -15.34 -10.83 -0.76
CA PHE A 280 -16.17 -10.81 0.46
C PHE A 280 -16.99 -12.09 0.57
N GLY A 281 -17.45 -12.39 1.78
CA GLY A 281 -18.32 -13.53 2.05
C GLY A 281 -19.80 -13.15 2.17
N ASP A 282 -20.68 -14.12 1.91
CA ASP A 282 -22.14 -13.93 2.05
C ASP A 282 -22.63 -14.05 3.50
N CYS A 283 -21.80 -14.59 4.39
CA CYS A 283 -22.04 -14.76 5.82
C CYS A 283 -21.24 -13.75 6.67
N ASP A 284 -20.84 -12.60 6.08
CA ASP A 284 -20.17 -11.51 6.80
C ASP A 284 -21.08 -10.91 7.89
N ILE A 285 -20.61 -10.98 9.14
CA ILE A 285 -21.36 -10.52 10.31
C ILE A 285 -21.38 -8.99 10.48
N PHE A 286 -20.46 -8.27 9.84
CA PHE A 286 -20.33 -6.83 9.97
C PHE A 286 -21.07 -6.08 8.88
N VAL A 287 -21.02 -6.59 7.65
CA VAL A 287 -21.67 -5.95 6.50
C VAL A 287 -22.73 -6.88 5.91
N PRO A 288 -24.02 -6.49 5.92
CA PRO A 288 -25.04 -7.25 5.24
C PRO A 288 -24.69 -7.46 3.76
N VAL A 289 -24.64 -8.71 3.30
CA VAL A 289 -24.22 -9.07 1.93
C VAL A 289 -25.01 -8.32 0.85
N GLY A 290 -26.29 -8.01 1.09
CA GLY A 290 -27.10 -7.21 0.17
C GLY A 290 -26.52 -5.81 -0.12
N LYS A 291 -25.85 -5.17 0.86
CA LYS A 291 -25.15 -3.89 0.64
C LYS A 291 -23.91 -4.07 -0.23
N LEU A 292 -23.14 -5.14 -0.01
CA LEU A 292 -21.96 -5.45 -0.82
C LEU A 292 -22.36 -5.78 -2.26
N ARG A 293 -23.37 -6.63 -2.45
CA ARG A 293 -23.93 -6.94 -3.78
C ARG A 293 -24.40 -5.68 -4.51
N ALA A 294 -25.15 -4.80 -3.84
CA ALA A 294 -25.60 -3.55 -4.43
C ALA A 294 -24.45 -2.61 -4.80
N TRP A 295 -23.43 -2.52 -3.95
CA TRP A 295 -22.22 -1.73 -4.22
C TRP A 295 -21.44 -2.28 -5.41
N VAL A 296 -21.19 -3.59 -5.44
CA VAL A 296 -20.50 -4.27 -6.53
C VAL A 296 -21.26 -4.10 -7.84
N ALA A 297 -22.57 -4.30 -7.85
CA ALA A 297 -23.40 -4.10 -9.03
C ALA A 297 -23.29 -2.66 -9.55
N ARG A 298 -23.34 -1.66 -8.66
CA ARG A 298 -23.22 -0.24 -9.02
C ARG A 298 -21.86 0.10 -9.65
N LEU A 299 -20.75 -0.40 -9.09
CA LEU A 299 -19.41 -0.10 -9.62
C LEU A 299 -19.08 -0.90 -10.88
N SER A 300 -19.50 -2.16 -10.95
CA SER A 300 -19.24 -3.04 -12.11
C SER A 300 -20.06 -2.63 -13.33
N ALA A 301 -21.25 -2.03 -13.14
CA ALA A 301 -22.11 -1.57 -14.24
C ALA A 301 -21.63 -0.28 -14.92
N GLN A 302 -20.60 0.40 -14.38
CA GLN A 302 -20.07 1.60 -15.01
C GLN A 302 -19.34 1.26 -16.33
N PRO A 303 -19.41 2.13 -17.36
CA PRO A 303 -18.73 1.89 -18.63
C PRO A 303 -17.22 1.69 -18.44
N ALA A 304 -16.66 0.67 -19.10
CA ALA A 304 -15.24 0.32 -19.02
C ALA A 304 -14.71 0.11 -17.58
N SER A 305 -15.58 -0.28 -16.64
CA SER A 305 -15.20 -0.57 -15.27
C SER A 305 -14.17 -1.70 -15.21
N GLN A 306 -13.07 -1.45 -14.52
CA GLN A 306 -12.05 -2.44 -14.17
C GLN A 306 -12.25 -3.00 -12.76
N PHE A 307 -13.35 -2.62 -12.10
CA PHE A 307 -13.75 -3.12 -10.79
C PHE A 307 -14.42 -4.49 -10.91
N ARG A 308 -13.98 -5.44 -10.08
CA ARG A 308 -14.64 -6.75 -9.93
C ARG A 308 -14.89 -7.03 -8.45
N GLY A 309 -16.12 -7.39 -8.12
CA GLY A 309 -16.48 -7.93 -6.82
C GLY A 309 -16.74 -9.43 -6.90
N HIS A 310 -16.11 -10.19 -6.02
CA HIS A 310 -16.25 -11.63 -5.93
C HIS A 310 -16.78 -12.01 -4.55
N GLU A 311 -17.96 -12.63 -4.56
CA GLU A 311 -18.59 -13.18 -3.37
C GLU A 311 -18.20 -14.65 -3.22
N ILE A 312 -17.76 -15.05 -2.03
CA ILE A 312 -17.47 -16.45 -1.70
C ILE A 312 -18.62 -16.98 -0.82
N PRO A 313 -19.38 -17.99 -1.30
CA PRO A 313 -20.45 -18.59 -0.52
C PRO A 313 -19.95 -19.17 0.80
N SER A 314 -20.77 -19.09 1.85
CA SER A 314 -20.49 -19.53 3.22
C SER A 314 -19.36 -18.79 3.96
N ALA A 315 -18.60 -17.93 3.28
CA ALA A 315 -17.50 -17.23 3.93
C ALA A 315 -18.01 -16.17 4.91
N GLY A 316 -17.43 -16.18 6.11
CA GLY A 316 -17.57 -15.10 7.07
C GLY A 316 -16.51 -14.03 6.87
N HIS A 317 -16.52 -13.02 7.75
CA HIS A 317 -15.57 -11.90 7.68
C HIS A 317 -14.11 -12.34 7.88
N PHE A 318 -13.90 -13.35 8.73
CA PHE A 318 -12.60 -13.83 9.20
C PHE A 318 -12.04 -15.02 8.39
N TRP A 319 -12.75 -15.49 7.37
CA TRP A 319 -12.32 -16.58 6.49
C TRP A 319 -11.96 -17.88 7.23
N ALA A 320 -12.71 -18.21 8.28
CA ALA A 320 -12.43 -19.35 9.15
C ALA A 320 -13.14 -20.64 8.68
N GLU A 321 -14.13 -20.51 7.81
CA GLU A 321 -14.93 -21.61 7.32
C GLU A 321 -14.11 -22.55 6.41
N GLU A 322 -14.55 -23.80 6.28
CA GLU A 322 -13.81 -24.80 5.52
C GLU A 322 -13.68 -24.40 4.04
N GLY A 323 -12.45 -24.41 3.52
CA GLY A 323 -12.15 -24.11 2.12
C GLY A 323 -12.21 -22.64 1.71
N VAL A 324 -12.90 -21.76 2.46
CA VAL A 324 -13.11 -20.36 2.02
C VAL A 324 -11.83 -19.53 1.98
N LEU A 325 -10.89 -19.80 2.90
CA LEU A 325 -9.57 -19.15 2.88
C LEU A 325 -8.82 -19.47 1.58
N HIS A 326 -8.82 -20.73 1.14
CA HIS A 326 -8.17 -21.14 -0.09
C HIS A 326 -8.82 -20.49 -1.32
N ALA A 327 -10.16 -20.51 -1.38
CA ALA A 327 -10.91 -19.85 -2.45
C ALA A 327 -10.60 -18.35 -2.54
N MET A 328 -10.48 -17.66 -1.40
CA MET A 328 -10.08 -16.24 -1.36
C MET A 328 -8.65 -16.05 -1.86
N LEU A 329 -7.70 -16.89 -1.43
CA LEU A 329 -6.31 -16.79 -1.85
C LEU A 329 -6.13 -17.08 -3.34
N ASP A 330 -6.92 -17.99 -3.92
CA ASP A 330 -6.88 -18.27 -5.36
C ASP A 330 -7.27 -17.03 -6.18
N LEU A 331 -8.33 -16.32 -5.77
CA LEU A 331 -8.73 -15.05 -6.41
C LEU A 331 -7.67 -13.96 -6.27
N VAL A 332 -7.08 -13.82 -5.06
CA VAL A 332 -6.00 -12.84 -4.84
C VAL A 332 -4.79 -13.17 -5.70
N CYS A 333 -4.39 -14.43 -5.76
CA CYS A 333 -3.31 -14.89 -6.61
C CYS A 333 -3.62 -14.59 -8.07
N GLU A 334 -4.73 -15.06 -8.62
CA GLU A 334 -5.11 -14.81 -10.03
C GLU A 334 -5.04 -13.32 -10.38
N PHE A 335 -5.60 -12.46 -9.53
CA PHE A 335 -5.57 -11.01 -9.72
C PHE A 335 -4.15 -10.44 -9.69
N ALA A 336 -3.34 -10.80 -8.68
CA ALA A 336 -1.96 -10.37 -8.58
C ALA A 336 -1.11 -10.87 -9.75
N TYR A 337 -1.33 -12.10 -10.21
CA TYR A 337 -0.66 -12.67 -11.38
C TYR A 337 -0.99 -11.91 -12.66
N THR A 338 -2.28 -11.67 -12.89
CA THR A 338 -2.74 -10.89 -14.03
C THR A 338 -2.08 -9.52 -14.05
N LEU A 339 -2.00 -8.82 -12.92
CA LEU A 339 -1.37 -7.50 -12.84
C LEU A 339 0.14 -7.51 -13.06
N TYR A 340 0.83 -8.55 -12.62
CA TYR A 340 2.29 -8.68 -12.67
C TYR A 340 2.82 -9.03 -14.07
N ASP A 341 2.04 -9.81 -14.84
CA ASP A 341 2.43 -10.32 -16.16
C ASP A 341 1.60 -9.72 -17.31
N SER A 342 0.77 -8.70 -17.06
CA SER A 342 0.07 -7.96 -18.12
C SER A 342 1.06 -7.16 -18.97
N ASP A 343 1.65 -7.80 -19.98
CA ASP A 343 2.46 -7.17 -21.02
C ASP A 343 1.67 -6.14 -21.85
#